data_AF-A0A932SEQ3-F1
#
_entry.id   AF-A0A932SEQ3-F1
#
_cell.length_a   1.000
_cell.length_b   1.000
_cell.length_c   1.000
_cell.angle_alpha   90.00
_cell.angle_beta   90.00
_cell.angle_gamma   90.00
#
_symmetry.space_group_name_H-M   'P 1'
#
loop_
_entity.id
_entity.type
_entity.pdbx_description
1 polymer ?
#
loop_
_entity_poly.entity_id
_entity_poly.type
_entity_poly.pdbx_seq_one_letter_code
_entity_poly.pdbx_strand_id
1 'polypeptide(L)' 'LVSVDFKGNPHSSIFDAKLTKVIGKRLVKVFSWYDNEWGFSCRMKDLVKMIAEKGL' A
#
# COMPACT_ATOMS: atom_id res chain seq x y z
N LEU A 1 5.67 12.12 -4.92
CA LEU A 1 4.44 12.44 -4.16
C LEU A 1 4.87 12.66 -2.70
N VAL A 2 4.03 13.28 -1.89
CA VAL A 2 4.25 13.47 -0.45
C VAL A 2 3.09 12.86 0.34
N SER A 3 3.25 12.72 1.66
CA SER A 3 2.31 11.95 2.50
C SER A 3 0.84 12.34 2.33
N VAL A 4 0.54 13.64 2.26
CA VAL A 4 -0.84 14.13 2.14
C VAL A 4 -1.52 13.75 0.82
N ASP A 5 -0.75 13.49 -0.24
CA ASP A 5 -1.29 13.06 -1.55
C ASP A 5 -1.97 11.68 -1.47
N PHE A 6 -1.70 10.91 -0.41
CA PHE A 6 -2.20 9.55 -0.23
C PHE A 6 -3.30 9.44 0.82
N LYS A 7 -3.70 10.54 1.47
CA LYS A 7 -4.75 10.53 2.48
C LYS A 7 -6.05 9.99 1.88
N GLY A 8 -6.62 8.97 2.51
CA GLY A 8 -7.85 8.31 2.05
C GLY A 8 -7.65 7.38 0.83
N ASN A 9 -6.40 7.06 0.47
CA ASN A 9 -6.16 6.13 -0.62
C ASN A 9 -6.39 4.68 -0.15
N PRO A 10 -7.28 3.89 -0.80
CA PRO A 10 -7.64 2.56 -0.32
C PRO A 10 -6.60 1.49 -0.65
N HIS A 11 -5.54 1.79 -1.41
CA HIS A 11 -4.52 0.81 -1.78
C HIS A 11 -3.58 0.53 -0.61
N SER A 12 -3.19 -0.73 -0.46
CA SER A 12 -2.26 -1.17 0.59
C SER A 12 -0.81 -0.83 0.31
N SER A 13 -0.48 -0.49 -0.94
CA SER A 13 0.87 -0.19 -1.40
C SER A 13 0.77 0.57 -2.72
N ILE A 14 1.43 1.72 -2.81
CA ILE A 14 1.44 2.60 -3.97
C ILE A 14 2.89 2.89 -4.34
N PHE A 15 3.35 2.24 -5.39
CA PHE A 15 4.73 2.34 -5.85
C PHE A 15 5.09 3.77 -6.31
N ASP A 16 6.16 4.33 -5.75
CA ASP A 16 6.71 5.62 -6.19
C ASP A 16 7.93 5.38 -7.09
N ALA A 17 7.68 5.41 -8.41
CA ALA A 17 8.71 5.21 -9.42
C ALA A 17 9.80 6.28 -9.39
N LYS A 18 9.49 7.51 -8.96
CA LYS A 18 10.46 8.63 -8.95
C LYS A 18 11.44 8.51 -7.79
N LEU A 19 11.00 7.92 -6.68
CA LEU A 19 11.85 7.67 -5.51
C LEU A 19 12.58 6.32 -5.58
N THR A 20 12.05 5.38 -6.36
CA THR A 20 12.68 4.06 -6.59
C THR A 20 13.86 4.16 -7.54
N LYS A 21 15.03 3.64 -7.14
CA LYS A 21 16.24 3.69 -7.98
C LYS A 21 17.19 2.52 -7.77
N VAL A 22 17.93 2.20 -8.83
CA VAL A 22 19.09 1.30 -8.76
C VAL A 22 20.27 2.05 -8.15
N ILE A 23 20.96 1.42 -7.21
CA ILE A 23 22.18 1.91 -6.57
C ILE A 23 23.32 0.96 -6.96
N GLY A 24 24.32 1.47 -7.66
CA GLY A 24 25.41 0.65 -8.21
C GLY A 24 24.90 -0.32 -9.28
N LYS A 25 25.37 -1.57 -9.25
CA LYS A 25 25.06 -2.56 -10.31
C LYS A 25 23.87 -3.48 -10.00
N ARG A 26 23.56 -3.74 -8.73
CA ARG A 26 22.60 -4.80 -8.33
C ARG A 26 21.73 -4.48 -7.11
N LEU A 27 21.87 -3.32 -6.48
CA LEU A 27 21.02 -2.94 -5.35
C LEU A 27 19.89 -2.06 -5.85
N VAL A 28 18.65 -2.30 -5.41
CA VAL A 28 17.50 -1.46 -5.75
C VAL A 28 16.89 -0.94 -4.46
N LYS A 29 16.76 0.39 -4.35
CA LYS A 29 16.00 1.04 -3.29
C LYS A 29 14.59 1.28 -3.81
N VAL A 30 13.61 0.58 -3.26
CA VAL A 30 12.20 0.66 -3.65
C VAL A 30 11.44 1.54 -2.66
N PHE A 31 10.55 2.38 -3.17
CA PHE A 31 9.64 3.19 -2.38
C PHE A 31 8.19 2.84 -2.68
N SER A 32 7.40 2.70 -1.63
CA SER A 32 5.96 2.55 -1.70
C SER A 32 5.30 3.31 -0.56
N TRP A 33 4.20 3.99 -0.89
CA TRP A 33 3.35 4.70 0.06
C TRP A 33 2.14 3.86 0.44
N TYR A 34 1.61 4.09 1.64
CA TYR A 34 0.33 3.57 2.05
C TYR A 34 -0.27 4.51 3.10
N ASP A 35 -1.60 4.66 3.06
CA ASP A 35 -2.32 5.28 4.16
C ASP A 35 -2.48 4.24 5.27
N ASN A 36 -1.85 4.49 6.41
CA ASN A 36 -1.82 3.55 7.53
C ASN A 36 -3.18 3.40 8.24
N GLU A 37 -4.07 4.39 8.15
CA GLU A 37 -5.40 4.34 8.75
C GLU A 37 -6.41 3.80 7.74
N TRP A 38 -6.50 4.44 6.57
CA TRP A 38 -7.55 4.16 5.60
C TRP A 38 -7.27 2.90 4.79
N GLY A 39 -6.04 2.74 4.29
CA GLY A 39 -5.64 1.56 3.51
C GLY A 39 -5.72 0.29 4.34
N PHE A 40 -5.32 0.35 5.62
CA PHE A 40 -5.46 -0.76 6.56
C PHE A 40 -6.93 -1.09 6.83
N SER A 41 -7.75 -0.09 7.17
CA SER A 41 -9.18 -0.29 7.45
C SER A 41 -9.93 -0.90 6.25
N CYS A 42 -9.59 -0.46 5.03
CA CYS A 42 -10.14 -1.06 3.82
C CYS A 42 -9.79 -2.55 3.69
N ARG A 43 -8.53 -2.94 3.95
CA ARG A 43 -8.13 -4.35 3.92
C ARG A 43 -8.76 -5.18 5.02
N MET A 44 -8.93 -4.63 6.22
CA MET A 44 -9.64 -5.32 7.29
C MET A 44 -11.09 -5.62 6.90
N LYS A 45 -11.78 -4.66 6.31
CA LYS A 45 -13.14 -4.86 5.77
C LYS A 45 -13.17 -5.95 4.69
N ASP A 46 -12.23 -5.92 3.76
CA ASP A 46 -12.15 -6.92 2.68
C ASP A 46 -11.87 -8.33 3.25
N LEU A 47 -11.03 -8.44 4.28
CA LEU A 47 -10.76 -9.68 4.99
C LEU A 47 -12.01 -10.22 5.67
N VAL A 48 -12.78 -9.37 6.37
CA VAL A 48 -14.05 -9.76 7.00
C VAL A 48 -15.02 -10.31 5.96
N LYS A 49 -15.15 -9.65 4.80
CA LYS A 49 -15.99 -10.14 3.70
C LYS A 49 -15.52 -11.51 3.20
N MET A 50 -14.22 -11.69 3.00
CA MET A 50 -13.66 -12.96 2.57
C MET A 50 -13.92 -14.09 3.58
N ILE A 51 -13.88 -13.80 4.89
CA ILE A 51 -14.20 -14.78 5.94
C ILE A 51 -15.70 -15.14 5.89
N ALA A 52 -16.57 -14.14 5.78
CA ALA A 52 -18.01 -14.35 5.69
C ALA A 52 -18.41 -15.18 4.45
N GLU A 53 -17.77 -14.92 3.30
CA GLU A 53 -17.98 -15.70 2.07
C GLU A 53 -17.52 -17.16 2.21
N LYS A 54 -16.57 -17.44 3.10
CA LYS A 54 -16.10 -18.80 3.40
C LYS A 54 -16.99 -19.55 4.39
N GLY A 55 -18.03 -18.91 4.94
CA GLY A 55 -19.01 -19.55 5.83
C GLY A 55 -18.53 -19.76 7.27
N LEU A 56 -17.62 -18.90 7.75
CA LEU A 56 -17.18 -18.81 9.15
C LEU A 56 -17.96 -17.73 9.91
#